data_AF-A0A946CPY4-F1
#
_entry.id   AF-A0A946CPY4-F1
#
_cell.length_a   1.000
_cell.length_b   1.000
_cell.length_c   1.000
_cell.angle_alpha   90.00
_cell.angle_beta   90.00
_cell.angle_gamma   90.00
#
_symmetry.space_group_name_H-M   'P 1'
#
loop_
_entity.id
_entity.type
_entity.pdbx_description
1 polymer ?
#
loop_
_entity_poly.entity_id
_entity_poly.type
_entity_poly.pdbx_seq_one_letter_code
_entity_poly.pdbx_strand_id
1 'polypeptide(L)' 'QMVAVIGDSQNTASIALHAAMGFREIGTLKSTGFKFGRWVDTVLMQRSLGKGDTTLPGSDSKD' A
#
# COMPACT_ATOMS: atom_id res chain seq x y z
N GLN A 1 -1.91 4.52 10.02
CA GLN A 1 -1.75 4.31 8.56
C GLN A 1 -1.44 2.83 8.32
N MET A 2 -1.83 2.27 7.17
CA MET A 2 -1.48 0.92 6.73
C MET A 2 -0.95 0.96 5.30
N VAL A 3 0.13 0.21 5.03
CA VAL A 3 0.75 0.11 3.71
C VAL A 3 0.62 -1.33 3.20
N ALA A 4 0.17 -1.46 1.95
CA ALA A 4 0.23 -2.70 1.19
C ALA A 4 1.45 -2.66 0.25
N VAL A 5 2.22 -3.75 0.24
CA VAL A 5 3.40 -3.94 -0.62
C VAL A 5 3.08 -5.06 -1.61
N ILE A 6 2.85 -4.69 -2.86
CA ILE A 6 2.42 -5.63 -3.91
C ILE A 6 3.58 -5.81 -4.89
N GLY A 7 4.06 -7.05 -4.99
CA GLY A 7 5.07 -7.40 -5.98
C GLY A 7 4.46 -7.55 -7.37
N ASP A 8 5.13 -6.97 -8.36
CA ASP A 8 4.76 -6.89 -9.77
C ASP A 8 3.55 -5.98 -10.03
N SER A 9 3.74 -4.91 -10.81
CA SER A 9 2.66 -3.98 -11.20
C SER A 9 1.61 -4.64 -12.11
N GLN A 10 1.91 -5.82 -12.67
CA GLN A 10 0.94 -6.64 -13.40
C GLN A 10 0.07 -7.52 -12.48
N ASN A 11 0.26 -7.49 -11.16
CA ASN A 11 -0.61 -8.18 -10.21
C ASN A 11 -1.94 -7.41 -10.00
N THR A 12 -2.70 -7.27 -11.07
CA THR A 12 -3.95 -6.50 -11.12
C THR A 12 -5.00 -7.03 -10.13
N ALA A 13 -5.03 -8.34 -9.87
CA ALA A 13 -5.93 -8.94 -8.89
C ALA A 13 -5.65 -8.47 -7.45
N SER A 14 -4.38 -8.45 -7.02
CA SER A 14 -4.00 -7.94 -5.70
C SER A 14 -4.26 -6.43 -5.58
N ILE A 15 -3.94 -5.67 -6.64
CA ILE A 15 -4.19 -4.22 -6.68
C ILE A 15 -5.69 -3.94 -6.54
N ALA A 16 -6.54 -4.62 -7.31
CA ALA A 16 -7.98 -4.47 -7.26
C ALA A 16 -8.56 -4.86 -5.90
N LEU A 17 -8.06 -5.94 -5.29
CA LEU A 17 -8.45 -6.35 -3.94
C LEU A 17 -8.16 -5.24 -2.90
N HIS A 18 -6.95 -4.68 -2.92
CA HIS A 18 -6.59 -3.60 -1.99
C HIS A 18 -7.39 -2.33 -2.27
N ALA A 19 -7.61 -1.98 -3.53
CA ALA A 19 -8.47 -0.85 -3.92
C ALA A 19 -9.90 -0.99 -3.39
N ALA A 20 -10.50 -2.18 -3.53
CA ALA A 20 -11.82 -2.48 -2.97
C ALA A 20 -11.87 -2.37 -1.44
N MET A 21 -10.74 -2.61 -0.78
CA MET A 21 -10.57 -2.44 0.66
C MET A 21 -10.18 -1.01 1.07
N GLY A 22 -10.29 -0.03 0.18
CA GLY A 22 -10.05 1.39 0.49
C GLY A 22 -8.58 1.79 0.54
N PHE A 23 -7.68 1.00 -0.06
CA PHE A 23 -6.31 1.44 -0.31
C PHE A 23 -6.24 2.26 -1.60
N ARG A 24 -5.34 3.23 -1.63
CA ARG A 24 -4.98 4.01 -2.83
C ARG A 24 -3.51 3.81 -3.18
N GLU A 25 -3.18 3.77 -4.46
CA GLU A 25 -1.77 3.74 -4.87
C GLU A 25 -1.06 5.02 -4.40
N ILE A 26 0.15 4.88 -3.86
CA ILE A 26 1.01 5.99 -3.43
C ILE A 26 2.36 6.03 -4.16
N GLY A 27 2.68 4.98 -4.91
CA GLY A 27 3.88 4.95 -5.74
C GLY A 27 4.23 3.55 -6.21
N THR A 28 5.12 3.51 -7.19
CA THR A 28 5.69 2.27 -7.73
C THR A 28 7.20 2.37 -7.72
N LEU A 29 7.87 1.42 -7.05
CA LEU A 29 9.31 1.24 -7.14
C LEU A 29 9.62 0.37 -8.37
N LYS A 30 10.42 0.90 -9.30
CA LYS A 30 10.68 0.25 -10.58
C LYS A 30 11.82 -0.76 -10.49
N SER A 31 11.62 -1.95 -11.08
CA SER A 31 12.62 -3.02 -11.16
C SER A 31 13.29 -3.36 -9.82
N THR A 32 12.52 -3.39 -8.72
CA THR A 32 13.06 -3.62 -7.37
C THR A 32 13.13 -5.08 -6.96
N GLY A 33 12.51 -6.00 -7.70
CA GLY A 33 12.63 -7.44 -7.49
C GLY A 33 13.08 -8.15 -8.76
N PHE A 34 13.74 -9.31 -8.62
CA PHE A 34 14.04 -10.21 -9.73
C PHE A 34 13.49 -11.60 -9.43
N LYS A 35 12.58 -12.10 -10.26
CA LYS A 35 12.00 -13.46 -10.13
C LYS A 35 11.61 -14.03 -11.48
N PHE A 36 11.75 -15.34 -11.63
CA PHE A 36 11.41 -16.06 -12.87
C PHE A 36 12.06 -15.43 -14.13
N GLY A 37 13.32 -15.03 -14.02
CA GLY A 37 14.10 -14.49 -15.14
C GLY A 37 13.74 -13.07 -15.59
N ARG A 38 12.94 -12.33 -14.82
CA ARG A 38 12.59 -10.93 -15.13
C ARG A 38 12.69 -10.02 -13.91
N TRP A 39 12.96 -8.74 -14.17
CA TRP A 39 12.75 -7.67 -13.21
C TRP A 39 11.25 -7.43 -13.02
N VAL A 40 10.85 -7.13 -11.79
CA VAL A 40 9.48 -6.78 -11.42
C VAL A 40 9.47 -5.52 -10.57
N ASP A 41 8.42 -4.73 -10.75
CA ASP A 41 8.13 -3.56 -9.92
C ASP A 41 7.63 -3.97 -8.54
N THR A 42 7.60 -3.01 -7.60
CA THR A 42 6.83 -3.09 -6.36
C THR A 42 5.85 -1.92 -6.31
N VAL A 43 4.56 -2.21 -6.23
CA VAL A 43 3.50 -1.21 -6.04
C VAL A 43 3.28 -1.00 -4.55
N LEU A 44 3.23 0.26 -4.13
CA LEU A 44 2.87 0.66 -2.77
C LEU A 44 1.47 1.27 -2.80
N MET A 45 0.59 0.73 -1.95
CA MET A 45 -0.73 1.31 -1.71
C MET A 45 -0.89 1.62 -0.22
N GLN A 46 -1.70 2.63 0.11
CA GLN A 46 -1.89 3.09 1.48
C GLN A 46 -3.37 3.26 1.82
N ARG A 47 -3.73 2.96 3.06
CA ARG A 47 -5.04 3.22 3.65
C ARG A 47 -4.89 3.80 5.06
N SER A 48 -5.72 4.79 5.40
CA SER A 48 -5.84 5.29 6.77
C SER A 48 -6.48 4.24 7.69
N LEU A 49 -5.97 4.14 8.92
CA LEU A 49 -6.60 3.40 10.00
C LEU A 49 -7.10 4.41 11.03
N GLY A 50 -8.39 4.36 11.40
CA GLY A 50 -9.01 5.38 12.26
C GLY A 50 -8.89 6.78 11.65
N LYS A 51 -8.54 7.78 12.48
CA LYS A 51 -8.28 9.17 12.04
C LYS A 51 -7.03 9.32 11.17
N GLY A 52 -6.22 8.27 11.02
CA GLY A 52 -5.09 8.29 10.11
C GLY A 52 -4.03 9.34 10.49
N ASP A 53 -3.73 10.24 9.57
CA ASP A 53 -2.76 11.33 9.68
C ASP A 53 -3.42 12.68 10.03
N THR A 54 -4.74 12.71 10.26
CA THR A 54 -5.44 13.95 10.61
C THR A 54 -5.36 14.29 12.09
N THR A 55 -4.74 13.42 12.91
CA THR A 55 -4.49 13.65 14.34
C THR A 55 -3.09 13.21 14.73
N LEU A 56 -2.59 13.77 15.83
CA LEU A 56 -1.35 13.29 16.43
C LEU A 56 -1.53 11.87 16.97
N PRO A 57 -0.48 11.02 16.95
CA PRO A 57 -0.52 9.73 17.63
C PRO A 57 -0.86 9.90 19.11
N GLY A 58 -1.78 9.07 19.64
CA GLY A 58 -2.17 9.08 21.06
C GLY A 58 -3.16 10.17 21.47
N SER A 59 -3.66 11.00 20.56
CA SER A 59 -4.69 12.01 20.87
C SER A 59 -6.10 11.43 21.13
N ASP A 60 -6.27 10.11 21.02
CA ASP A 60 -7.55 9.41 21.23
C ASP A 60 -7.75 8.94 22.69
N SER A 61 -6.85 9.33 23.60
CA SER A 61 -6.94 8.96 25.02
C SER A 61 -6.72 10.17 25.92
N LYS A 62 -7.79 10.92 26.18
CA LYS A 62 -8.03 11.70 27.41
C LYS A 62 -9.53 12.02 27.44
N ASP A 63 -10.30 11.04 27.88
CA ASP A 63 -11.51 11.15 28.73
C ASP A 63 -11.82 9.75 29.29
#